data_AF-A0AAW1JXC1-F1
#
_entry.id   AF-A0AAW1JXC1-F1
#
_cell.length_a   1.000
_cell.length_b   1.000
_cell.length_c   1.000
_cell.angle_alpha   90.00
_cell.angle_beta   90.00
_cell.angle_gamma   90.00
#
_symmetry.space_group_name_H-M   'P 1'
#
loop_
_entity.id
_entity.type
_entity.pdbx_description
1 polymer ?
#
loop_
_entity_poly.entity_id
_entity_poly.type
_entity_poly.pdbx_seq_one_letter_code
_entity_poly.pdbx_strand_id
1 'polypeptide(L)'
;MAIYGAIPVLYAHGLKHTVGIFWHNVAETWIDINNTENRVDTHFMSESGVVDMFILMGPTFADTVKQYTALTGTAPIPQIFSLGYHQCRWNYNDETDVINVVDNFDQGDFPVDFVWLDIEYTDGKKYFTWDPIRFKHPLEMQQNMTATGRKLIVIIDPHVKREAGYFLHEDALSNDYYIKTKDGNVYEGWCWPGASSYLDLLNPIVANYYSELYSLDKFKGSADSMYIWNDMNEPSVFNGPEITMPKDCLHHGGWEHRHIHNIYGHYYTKITYDGLLKRTPNTRPFILTRAFFAGSQRHTAMWTGDNAAEWSHLAISLPMCLSMAVAGHSFCGADIGGFFNNPDTELLQRWYQAGAWLPFYRSHAHIDTKRREPYLFEQDVQTRIRNALRLRYAHLPVWYTLFWEHSKTAEPVIRPLIYQYPDDANVLDIDNQLLIGSSILVRPVVESRVSTVNVYFPGGAPQVWYDIEDWRPYHGNGAASIPVTMDKVPVYYRGGSIIPRKDRPRRAASLMHDDPYTLYVVLDGNNSASGTLYTDDGHTFAYRNKEYLYVQFKFKDNTLTSSIIDKDAHFSSREWVERVVVVNPPRGIKHADIKSKSLGTLKLETSYTNDERSLVVRKPGVSVQEEFTITLV
;
A
#
# COMPACT_ATOMS: atom_id res chain seq x y z
N MET A 1 -19.16 -14.32 4.87
CA MET A 1 -19.98 -13.27 4.24
C MET A 1 -19.12 -12.57 3.20
N ALA A 2 -19.70 -12.16 2.08
CA ALA A 2 -19.00 -11.27 1.15
C ALA A 2 -18.71 -9.91 1.82
N ILE A 3 -17.66 -9.25 1.35
CA ILE A 3 -17.31 -7.87 1.74
C ILE A 3 -17.27 -7.01 0.46
N TYR A 4 -16.46 -5.96 0.43
CA TYR A 4 -16.52 -4.92 -0.60
C TYR A 4 -15.99 -5.31 -1.99
N GLY A 5 -15.08 -6.28 -2.08
CA GLY A 5 -14.45 -6.65 -3.35
C GLY A 5 -14.20 -8.15 -3.47
N ALA A 6 -14.01 -8.61 -4.70
CA ALA A 6 -13.92 -10.03 -5.04
C ALA A 6 -12.80 -10.28 -6.05
N ILE A 7 -11.80 -11.09 -5.66
CA ILE A 7 -10.83 -11.65 -6.62
C ILE A 7 -10.99 -13.17 -6.58
N PRO A 8 -11.68 -13.79 -7.55
CA PRO A 8 -12.03 -15.20 -7.52
C PRO A 8 -10.85 -16.11 -7.93
N VAL A 9 -9.72 -15.95 -7.24
CA VAL A 9 -8.54 -16.82 -7.35
C VAL A 9 -8.35 -17.59 -6.05
N LEU A 10 -8.12 -18.89 -6.16
CA LEU A 10 -7.88 -19.79 -5.04
C LEU A 10 -6.58 -20.55 -5.29
N TYR A 11 -5.72 -20.62 -4.28
CA TYR A 11 -4.48 -21.39 -4.31
C TYR A 11 -4.58 -22.58 -3.37
N ALA A 12 -4.09 -23.73 -3.82
CA ALA A 12 -3.92 -24.92 -3.00
C ALA A 12 -2.43 -25.24 -2.96
N HIS A 13 -1.86 -25.27 -1.75
CA HIS A 13 -0.46 -25.55 -1.53
C HIS A 13 -0.29 -26.85 -0.75
N GLY A 14 0.58 -27.72 -1.24
CA GLY A 14 1.18 -28.81 -0.48
C GLY A 14 2.70 -28.71 -0.55
N LEU A 15 3.40 -29.42 0.35
CA LEU A 15 4.86 -29.35 0.55
C LEU A 15 5.74 -29.61 -0.69
N LYS A 16 5.16 -30.02 -1.82
CA LYS A 16 5.88 -30.26 -3.08
C LYS A 16 5.42 -29.35 -4.21
N HIS A 17 4.17 -28.91 -4.17
CA HIS A 17 3.53 -28.24 -5.30
C HIS A 17 2.48 -27.25 -4.81
N THR A 18 2.44 -26.08 -5.44
CA THR A 18 1.29 -25.19 -5.41
C THR A 18 0.57 -25.28 -6.76
N VAL A 19 -0.75 -25.33 -6.70
CA VAL A 19 -1.64 -25.13 -7.85
C VAL A 19 -2.65 -24.03 -7.51
N GLY A 20 -3.33 -23.50 -8.52
CA GLY A 20 -4.38 -22.52 -8.32
C GLY A 20 -5.47 -22.60 -9.37
N ILE A 21 -6.60 -21.99 -9.05
CA ILE A 21 -7.74 -21.82 -9.95
C ILE A 21 -8.07 -20.33 -9.96
N PHE A 22 -8.13 -19.74 -11.14
CA PHE A 22 -8.78 -18.45 -11.34
C PHE A 22 -10.11 -18.69 -12.03
N TRP A 23 -11.19 -18.46 -11.29
CA TRP A 23 -12.57 -18.57 -11.76
C TRP A 23 -13.01 -17.23 -12.33
N HIS A 24 -12.90 -17.06 -13.64
CA HIS A 24 -13.11 -15.78 -14.30
C HIS A 24 -14.61 -15.53 -14.54
N ASN A 25 -15.33 -15.24 -13.44
CA ASN A 25 -16.74 -14.89 -13.47
C ASN A 25 -17.01 -13.70 -12.55
N VAL A 26 -17.81 -12.76 -13.05
CA VAL A 26 -18.05 -11.43 -12.46
C VAL A 26 -19.43 -11.33 -11.78
N ALA A 27 -20.26 -12.36 -11.91
CA ALA A 27 -21.52 -12.47 -11.21
C ALA A 27 -21.28 -12.84 -9.73
N GLU A 28 -22.34 -12.79 -8.92
CA GLU A 28 -22.33 -13.35 -7.57
C GLU A 28 -21.81 -14.79 -7.63
N THR A 29 -20.79 -15.09 -6.81
CA THR A 29 -20.08 -16.37 -6.83
C THR A 29 -19.89 -16.89 -5.41
N TRP A 30 -20.30 -18.15 -5.21
CA TRP A 30 -20.11 -18.91 -3.98
C TRP A 30 -19.02 -19.95 -4.19
N ILE A 31 -18.20 -20.17 -3.14
CA ILE A 31 -17.13 -21.18 -3.15
C ILE A 31 -17.25 -22.00 -1.86
N ASP A 32 -17.75 -23.23 -1.97
CA ASP A 32 -17.68 -24.17 -0.87
C ASP A 32 -16.30 -24.84 -0.84
N ILE A 33 -15.72 -24.97 0.35
CA ILE A 33 -14.44 -25.66 0.57
C ILE A 33 -14.69 -26.81 1.55
N ASN A 34 -14.51 -28.04 1.09
CA ASN A 34 -14.62 -29.23 1.90
C ASN A 34 -13.23 -29.86 2.10
N ASN A 35 -12.79 -29.94 3.35
CA ASN A 35 -11.50 -30.49 3.71
C ASN A 35 -11.66 -31.89 4.32
N THR A 36 -11.08 -32.89 3.67
CA THR A 36 -10.97 -34.26 4.16
C THR A 36 -9.50 -34.60 4.43
N GLU A 37 -9.20 -35.63 5.22
CA GLU A 37 -7.82 -35.95 5.65
C GLU A 37 -6.77 -35.98 4.53
N ASN A 38 -7.15 -36.33 3.29
CA ASN A 38 -6.22 -36.47 2.16
C ASN A 38 -6.58 -35.61 0.94
N ARG A 39 -7.61 -34.77 1.00
CA ARG A 39 -8.13 -34.04 -0.16
C ARG A 39 -8.92 -32.80 0.26
N VAL A 40 -8.67 -31.70 -0.44
CA VAL A 40 -9.51 -30.49 -0.40
C VAL A 40 -10.32 -30.43 -1.69
N ASP A 41 -11.64 -30.36 -1.55
CA ASP A 41 -12.58 -30.16 -2.65
C ASP A 41 -13.14 -28.74 -2.62
N THR A 42 -13.26 -28.12 -3.79
CA THR A 42 -13.84 -26.79 -3.95
C THR A 42 -14.96 -26.81 -4.98
N HIS A 43 -16.07 -26.14 -4.69
CA HIS A 43 -17.23 -26.05 -5.56
C HIS A 43 -17.58 -24.58 -5.83
N PHE A 44 -17.28 -24.13 -7.05
CA PHE A 44 -17.55 -22.77 -7.53
C PHE A 44 -18.94 -22.71 -8.16
N MET A 45 -19.75 -21.75 -7.74
CA MET A 45 -21.12 -21.55 -8.21
C MET A 45 -21.34 -20.08 -8.51
N SER A 46 -21.55 -19.72 -9.78
CA SER A 46 -21.88 -18.35 -10.18
C SER A 46 -23.32 -18.24 -10.66
N GLU A 47 -23.99 -17.13 -10.33
CA GLU A 47 -25.40 -16.90 -10.68
C GLU A 47 -25.64 -16.85 -12.20
N SER A 48 -24.68 -16.32 -12.96
CA SER A 48 -24.82 -16.14 -14.41
C SER A 48 -23.45 -16.13 -15.11
N GLY A 49 -23.44 -15.87 -16.41
CA GLY A 49 -22.24 -15.90 -17.23
C GLY A 49 -21.87 -17.30 -17.72
N VAL A 50 -20.61 -17.48 -18.09
CA VAL A 50 -20.07 -18.75 -18.58
C VAL A 50 -19.15 -19.39 -17.53
N VAL A 51 -18.88 -20.68 -17.70
CA VAL A 51 -17.78 -21.34 -17.01
C VAL A 51 -16.49 -20.99 -17.75
N ASP A 52 -15.74 -20.04 -17.21
CA ASP A 52 -14.41 -19.64 -17.69
C ASP A 52 -13.41 -19.80 -16.53
N MET A 53 -12.48 -20.73 -16.67
CA MET A 53 -11.62 -21.18 -15.58
C MET A 53 -10.20 -21.40 -16.08
N PHE A 54 -9.24 -20.80 -15.38
CA PHE A 54 -7.82 -20.98 -15.61
C PHE A 54 -7.22 -21.85 -14.51
N ILE A 55 -6.54 -22.92 -14.91
CA ILE A 55 -5.79 -23.79 -14.00
C ILE A 55 -4.32 -23.34 -14.00
N LEU A 56 -3.84 -22.96 -12.83
CA LEU A 56 -2.49 -22.45 -12.58
C LEU A 56 -1.65 -23.60 -12.01
N MET A 57 -0.74 -24.15 -12.80
CA MET A 57 -0.06 -25.42 -12.52
C MET A 57 1.21 -25.30 -11.66
N GLY A 58 1.63 -24.09 -11.27
CA GLY A 58 2.85 -23.87 -10.48
C GLY A 58 4.14 -24.23 -11.24
N PRO A 59 5.12 -24.95 -10.62
CA PRO A 59 4.95 -25.81 -9.44
C PRO A 59 5.15 -25.09 -8.09
N THR A 60 5.78 -23.92 -8.05
CA THR A 60 5.96 -23.18 -6.80
C THR A 60 4.81 -22.21 -6.54
N PHE A 61 4.69 -21.71 -5.30
CA PHE A 61 3.71 -20.67 -4.98
C PHE A 61 3.96 -19.42 -5.84
N ALA A 62 5.22 -18.99 -5.96
CA ALA A 62 5.61 -17.86 -6.79
C ALA A 62 5.22 -18.06 -8.26
N ASP A 63 5.43 -19.25 -8.84
CA ASP A 63 5.04 -19.53 -10.23
C ASP A 63 3.52 -19.47 -10.43
N THR A 64 2.76 -19.95 -9.46
CA THR A 64 1.28 -19.95 -9.51
C THR A 64 0.74 -18.52 -9.48
N VAL A 65 1.29 -17.64 -8.63
CA VAL A 65 0.94 -16.21 -8.59
C VAL A 65 1.38 -15.49 -9.88
N LYS A 66 2.56 -15.83 -10.43
CA LYS A 66 3.02 -15.29 -11.72
C LYS A 66 2.11 -15.70 -12.88
N GLN A 67 1.61 -16.93 -12.89
CA GLN A 67 0.64 -17.39 -13.89
C GLN A 67 -0.69 -16.61 -13.79
N TYR A 68 -1.19 -16.37 -12.58
CA TYR A 68 -2.39 -15.54 -12.37
C TYR A 68 -2.21 -14.10 -12.87
N THR A 69 -1.10 -13.48 -12.49
CA THR A 69 -0.80 -12.08 -12.86
C THR A 69 -0.41 -11.92 -14.32
N ALA A 70 0.05 -12.96 -15.02
CA ALA A 70 0.18 -12.94 -16.47
C ALA A 70 -1.17 -12.77 -17.20
N LEU A 71 -2.26 -13.27 -16.60
CA LEU A 71 -3.63 -13.13 -17.14
C LEU A 71 -4.23 -11.76 -16.81
N THR A 72 -3.95 -11.24 -15.61
CA THR A 72 -4.63 -10.05 -15.06
C THR A 72 -3.76 -8.80 -14.99
N GLY A 73 -2.48 -8.89 -15.35
CA GLY A 73 -1.52 -7.79 -15.33
C GLY A 73 -0.96 -7.47 -13.94
N THR A 74 0.05 -6.59 -13.90
CA THR A 74 0.72 -6.11 -12.69
C THR A 74 0.40 -4.63 -12.43
N ALA A 75 0.55 -4.20 -11.18
CA ALA A 75 0.42 -2.80 -10.82
C ALA A 75 1.57 -1.96 -11.40
N PRO A 76 1.33 -0.73 -11.90
CA PRO A 76 2.41 0.22 -12.10
C PRO A 76 3.05 0.58 -10.74
N ILE A 77 4.29 1.06 -10.78
CA ILE A 77 4.94 1.58 -9.57
C ILE A 77 4.12 2.76 -9.01
N PRO A 78 3.80 2.80 -7.71
CA PRO A 78 3.00 3.87 -7.12
C PRO A 78 3.81 5.18 -7.05
N GLN A 79 3.17 6.26 -6.67
CA GLN A 79 3.91 7.48 -6.30
C GLN A 79 4.58 7.28 -4.95
N ILE A 80 5.83 7.71 -4.78
CA ILE A 80 6.60 7.45 -3.56
C ILE A 80 5.89 7.98 -2.31
N PHE A 81 5.23 9.14 -2.41
CA PHE A 81 4.49 9.73 -1.30
C PHE A 81 3.17 9.01 -0.97
N SER A 82 2.60 8.20 -1.89
CA SER A 82 1.48 7.30 -1.55
C SER A 82 1.89 6.08 -0.72
N LEU A 83 3.20 5.86 -0.58
CA LEU A 83 3.73 4.89 0.38
C LEU A 83 4.00 5.54 1.74
N GLY A 84 3.82 6.86 1.87
CA GLY A 84 3.95 7.59 3.11
C GLY A 84 2.76 7.35 4.05
N TYR A 85 2.59 8.26 5.01
CA TYR A 85 1.45 8.23 5.93
C TYR A 85 0.31 9.12 5.44
N HIS A 86 -0.90 8.61 5.57
CA HIS A 86 -2.15 9.25 5.17
C HIS A 86 -3.01 9.56 6.41
N GLN A 87 -3.37 10.83 6.59
CA GLN A 87 -4.23 11.28 7.68
C GLN A 87 -5.66 11.55 7.16
N CYS A 88 -6.65 10.87 7.71
CA CYS A 88 -8.06 11.00 7.32
C CYS A 88 -8.99 10.93 8.54
N ARG A 89 -10.20 11.47 8.39
CA ARG A 89 -11.39 11.17 9.20
C ARG A 89 -12.64 11.60 8.45
N TRP A 90 -13.80 11.08 8.84
CA TRP A 90 -15.10 11.65 8.54
C TRP A 90 -15.46 12.66 9.63
N ASN A 91 -15.45 13.97 9.43
CA ASN A 91 -14.79 14.74 8.38
C ASN A 91 -13.78 15.71 9.02
N TYR A 92 -12.87 16.27 8.22
CA TYR A 92 -12.32 17.59 8.53
C TYR A 92 -13.36 18.64 8.17
N ASN A 93 -13.56 19.60 9.08
CA ASN A 93 -14.73 20.48 9.06
C ASN A 93 -14.69 21.51 7.92
N ASP A 94 -13.52 22.09 7.68
CA ASP A 94 -13.30 23.19 6.74
C ASP A 94 -11.80 23.34 6.42
N GLU A 95 -11.46 24.35 5.62
CA GLU A 95 -10.06 24.69 5.28
C GLU A 95 -9.19 24.98 6.50
N THR A 96 -9.76 25.63 7.52
CA THR A 96 -9.02 25.99 8.73
C THR A 96 -8.64 24.75 9.53
N ASP A 97 -9.55 23.78 9.63
CA ASP A 97 -9.28 22.49 10.25
C ASP A 97 -8.16 21.72 9.52
N VAL A 98 -8.19 21.69 8.18
CA VAL A 98 -7.12 21.07 7.38
C VAL A 98 -5.77 21.73 7.62
N ILE A 99 -5.71 23.06 7.62
CA ILE A 99 -4.48 23.82 7.90
C ILE A 99 -3.98 23.51 9.32
N ASN A 100 -4.87 23.55 10.31
CA ASN A 100 -4.53 23.25 11.69
C ASN A 100 -4.00 21.81 11.85
N VAL A 101 -4.55 20.84 11.13
CA VAL A 101 -4.04 19.47 11.13
C VAL A 101 -2.60 19.46 10.62
N VAL A 102 -2.35 20.03 9.44
CA VAL A 102 -1.00 20.09 8.85
C VAL A 102 0.00 20.79 9.78
N ASP A 103 -0.37 21.92 10.38
CA ASP A 103 0.47 22.68 11.29
C ASP A 103 0.79 21.89 12.57
N ASN A 104 -0.19 21.17 13.13
CA ASN A 104 0.04 20.34 14.32
C ASN A 104 0.89 19.10 14.01
N PHE A 105 0.81 18.54 12.80
CA PHE A 105 1.75 17.50 12.35
C PHE A 105 3.19 18.04 12.30
N ASP A 106 3.38 19.25 11.78
CA ASP A 106 4.69 19.91 11.74
C ASP A 106 5.20 20.27 13.15
N GLN A 107 4.36 20.85 14.01
CA GLN A 107 4.72 21.18 15.40
C GLN A 107 5.07 19.93 16.23
N GLY A 108 4.37 18.82 15.98
CA GLY A 108 4.59 17.55 16.66
C GLY A 108 5.68 16.67 16.05
N ASP A 109 6.41 17.14 15.02
CA ASP A 109 7.41 16.38 14.26
C ASP A 109 6.89 15.03 13.72
N PHE A 110 5.63 14.98 13.30
CA PHE A 110 5.00 13.82 12.70
C PHE A 110 5.04 13.93 11.16
N PRO A 111 5.65 12.97 10.45
CA PRO A 111 5.65 13.00 9.01
C PRO A 111 4.28 12.58 8.43
N VAL A 112 3.77 13.31 7.45
CA VAL A 112 2.49 13.06 6.76
C VAL A 112 2.58 13.51 5.31
N ASP A 113 2.13 12.68 4.37
CA ASP A 113 2.13 12.98 2.94
C ASP A 113 0.75 13.44 2.45
N PHE A 114 -0.33 12.88 3.01
CA PHE A 114 -1.70 13.19 2.60
C PHE A 114 -2.60 13.59 3.76
N VAL A 115 -3.42 14.61 3.50
CA VAL A 115 -4.66 14.86 4.24
C VAL A 115 -5.84 14.55 3.31
N TRP A 116 -6.91 14.00 3.86
CA TRP A 116 -8.05 13.49 3.13
C TRP A 116 -9.32 14.25 3.48
N LEU A 117 -10.15 14.50 2.47
CA LEU A 117 -11.48 15.07 2.62
C LEU A 117 -12.52 14.02 2.25
N ASP A 118 -13.27 13.61 3.26
CA ASP A 118 -14.43 12.74 3.16
C ASP A 118 -15.69 13.57 2.80
N ILE A 119 -16.86 12.97 2.65
CA ILE A 119 -18.02 13.49 1.91
C ILE A 119 -18.52 14.88 2.32
N GLU A 120 -18.24 15.37 3.53
CA GLU A 120 -18.65 16.70 3.99
C GLU A 120 -17.93 17.88 3.32
N TYR A 121 -16.91 17.65 2.48
CA TYR A 121 -16.27 18.73 1.71
C TYR A 121 -17.10 19.22 0.53
N THR A 122 -18.03 18.39 0.07
CA THR A 122 -18.87 18.66 -1.10
C THR A 122 -20.01 19.62 -0.77
N ASP A 123 -20.56 20.31 -1.78
CA ASP A 123 -21.83 21.02 -1.63
C ASP A 123 -22.97 19.99 -1.53
N GLY A 124 -23.33 19.59 -0.31
CA GLY A 124 -24.47 18.72 -0.04
C GLY A 124 -24.41 17.37 -0.77
N LYS A 125 -23.22 16.75 -0.83
CA LYS A 125 -22.95 15.43 -1.45
C LYS A 125 -23.15 15.43 -2.97
N LYS A 126 -22.97 16.60 -3.60
CA LYS A 126 -22.76 16.73 -5.04
C LYS A 126 -21.27 16.60 -5.34
N TYR A 127 -20.84 15.46 -5.85
CA TYR A 127 -19.44 15.25 -6.24
C TYR A 127 -19.00 16.24 -7.33
N PHE A 128 -17.68 16.44 -7.47
CA PHE A 128 -17.09 17.49 -8.33
C PHE A 128 -17.47 18.94 -7.93
N THR A 129 -17.92 19.13 -6.69
CA THR A 129 -18.20 20.45 -6.09
C THR A 129 -17.49 20.60 -4.76
N TRP A 130 -17.51 21.82 -4.21
CA TRP A 130 -16.98 22.15 -2.90
C TRP A 130 -18.06 22.90 -2.12
N ASP A 131 -18.18 22.64 -0.82
CA ASP A 131 -19.04 23.43 0.07
C ASP A 131 -18.56 24.89 0.02
N PRO A 132 -19.40 25.84 -0.40
CA PRO A 132 -18.98 27.22 -0.68
C PRO A 132 -18.65 28.02 0.58
N ILE A 133 -18.97 27.50 1.77
CA ILE A 133 -18.71 28.13 3.07
C ILE A 133 -17.48 27.51 3.72
N ARG A 134 -17.42 26.17 3.79
CA ARG A 134 -16.35 25.42 4.45
C ARG A 134 -15.07 25.34 3.62
N PHE A 135 -15.20 25.30 2.29
CA PHE A 135 -14.10 25.15 1.33
C PHE A 135 -14.19 26.20 0.24
N LYS A 136 -14.05 27.48 0.64
CA LYS A 136 -14.21 28.65 -0.23
C LYS A 136 -13.01 28.87 -1.16
N HIS A 137 -11.82 28.46 -0.76
CA HIS A 137 -10.53 28.65 -1.42
C HIS A 137 -9.74 27.32 -1.57
N PRO A 138 -10.35 26.26 -2.16
CA PRO A 138 -9.75 24.92 -2.14
C PRO A 138 -8.42 24.83 -2.90
N LEU A 139 -8.24 25.66 -3.94
CA LEU A 139 -6.97 25.77 -4.67
C LEU A 139 -5.84 26.32 -3.81
N GLU A 140 -6.11 27.35 -3.01
CA GLU A 140 -5.10 27.96 -2.15
C GLU A 140 -4.69 26.98 -1.05
N MET A 141 -5.65 26.29 -0.43
CA MET A 141 -5.38 25.21 0.53
C MET A 141 -4.47 24.13 -0.08
N GLN A 142 -4.78 23.65 -1.29
CA GLN A 142 -3.96 22.65 -1.98
C GLN A 142 -2.54 23.15 -2.30
N GLN A 143 -2.41 24.40 -2.74
CA GLN A 143 -1.11 25.03 -3.04
C GLN A 143 -0.25 25.14 -1.77
N ASN A 144 -0.85 25.60 -0.66
CA ASN A 144 -0.16 25.72 0.63
C ASN A 144 0.32 24.36 1.15
N MET A 145 -0.51 23.31 1.04
CA MET A 145 -0.10 21.94 1.37
C MET A 145 1.04 21.45 0.45
N THR A 146 0.91 21.68 -0.86
CA THR A 146 1.89 21.22 -1.85
C THR A 146 3.25 21.89 -1.66
N ALA A 147 3.27 23.17 -1.27
CA ALA A 147 4.50 23.91 -0.95
C ALA A 147 5.31 23.29 0.21
N THR A 148 4.67 22.51 1.08
CA THR A 148 5.33 21.76 2.17
C THR A 148 5.53 20.27 1.87
N GLY A 149 5.34 19.87 0.61
CA GLY A 149 5.55 18.50 0.14
C GLY A 149 4.32 17.60 0.20
N ARG A 150 3.21 18.07 0.79
CA ARG A 150 1.98 17.30 1.03
C ARG A 150 1.03 17.32 -0.15
N LYS A 151 0.00 16.50 -0.10
CA LYS A 151 -1.04 16.35 -1.12
C LYS A 151 -2.42 16.23 -0.46
N LEU A 152 -3.46 16.48 -1.25
CA LEU A 152 -4.85 16.34 -0.84
C LEU A 152 -5.47 15.14 -1.54
N ILE A 153 -6.29 14.37 -0.83
CA ILE A 153 -7.21 13.40 -1.43
C ILE A 153 -8.64 13.83 -1.16
N VAL A 154 -9.51 13.74 -2.17
CA VAL A 154 -10.94 13.99 -2.01
C VAL A 154 -11.74 12.77 -2.44
N ILE A 155 -12.83 12.49 -1.73
CA ILE A 155 -13.77 11.42 -2.06
C ILE A 155 -14.65 11.79 -3.26
N ILE A 156 -14.88 10.83 -4.16
CA ILE A 156 -15.80 10.90 -5.30
C ILE A 156 -16.47 9.53 -5.46
N ASP A 157 -17.77 9.45 -5.20
CA ASP A 157 -18.53 8.19 -5.22
C ASP A 157 -19.47 8.11 -6.45
N PRO A 158 -19.92 6.90 -6.86
CA PRO A 158 -20.62 6.72 -8.12
C PRO A 158 -22.08 7.21 -8.13
N HIS A 159 -22.64 7.54 -6.97
CA HIS A 159 -24.04 7.95 -6.86
C HIS A 159 -24.19 9.45 -7.10
N VAL A 160 -25.09 9.81 -8.00
CA VAL A 160 -25.34 11.20 -8.41
C VAL A 160 -26.63 11.67 -7.75
N LYS A 161 -26.54 12.71 -6.92
CA LYS A 161 -27.69 13.37 -6.30
C LYS A 161 -28.72 13.79 -7.33
N ARG A 162 -29.99 13.48 -7.10
CA ARG A 162 -31.12 13.92 -7.94
C ARG A 162 -31.61 15.29 -7.47
N GLU A 163 -30.95 16.34 -7.94
CA GLU A 163 -31.26 17.73 -7.59
C GLU A 163 -31.23 18.60 -8.84
N ALA A 164 -32.31 19.36 -9.07
CA ALA A 164 -32.40 20.28 -10.20
C ALA A 164 -31.31 21.37 -10.09
N GLY A 165 -30.65 21.66 -11.22
CA GLY A 165 -29.55 22.61 -11.28
C GLY A 165 -28.17 22.03 -10.90
N TYR A 166 -28.09 20.78 -10.47
CA TYR A 166 -26.80 20.10 -10.35
C TYR A 166 -26.33 19.59 -11.72
N PHE A 167 -25.26 20.18 -12.25
CA PHE A 167 -24.80 19.95 -13.62
C PHE A 167 -24.69 18.46 -13.99
N LEU A 168 -24.14 17.62 -13.11
CA LEU A 168 -23.94 16.20 -13.41
C LEU A 168 -25.27 15.47 -13.52
N HIS A 169 -26.27 15.86 -12.73
CA HIS A 169 -27.60 15.29 -12.81
C HIS A 169 -28.34 15.73 -14.08
N GLU A 170 -28.27 17.02 -14.40
CA GLU A 170 -28.89 17.59 -15.60
C GLU A 170 -28.30 16.99 -16.88
N ASP A 171 -26.97 16.88 -16.96
CA ASP A 171 -26.27 16.28 -18.08
C ASP A 171 -26.63 14.79 -18.23
N ALA A 172 -26.61 14.04 -17.12
CA ALA A 172 -26.89 12.61 -17.16
C ALA A 172 -28.35 12.29 -17.51
N LEU A 173 -29.29 13.12 -17.04
CA LEU A 173 -30.70 12.96 -17.36
C LEU A 173 -30.99 13.33 -18.82
N SER A 174 -30.43 14.43 -19.32
CA SER A 174 -30.67 14.91 -20.69
C SER A 174 -30.02 14.04 -21.77
N ASN A 175 -28.91 13.38 -21.45
CA ASN A 175 -28.17 12.53 -22.40
C ASN A 175 -28.37 11.02 -22.18
N ASP A 176 -29.30 10.62 -21.31
CA ASP A 176 -29.64 9.22 -21.04
C ASP A 176 -28.47 8.36 -20.51
N TYR A 177 -27.71 8.90 -19.55
CA TYR A 177 -26.48 8.29 -19.04
C TYR A 177 -26.66 7.36 -17.83
N TYR A 178 -27.86 7.32 -17.25
CA TYR A 178 -28.12 6.53 -16.04
C TYR A 178 -28.45 5.08 -16.34
N ILE A 179 -28.04 4.20 -15.41
CA ILE A 179 -28.50 2.82 -15.30
C ILE A 179 -30.03 2.80 -15.22
N LYS A 180 -30.64 1.77 -15.81
CA LYS A 180 -32.09 1.65 -15.92
C LYS A 180 -32.65 0.54 -15.04
N THR A 181 -33.92 0.67 -14.67
CA THR A 181 -34.70 -0.46 -14.15
C THR A 181 -35.04 -1.43 -15.29
N LYS A 182 -35.53 -2.63 -14.96
CA LYS A 182 -36.05 -3.59 -15.96
C LYS A 182 -37.13 -3.03 -16.91
N ASP A 183 -37.85 -2.00 -16.48
CA ASP A 183 -38.92 -1.35 -17.25
C ASP A 183 -38.38 -0.20 -18.12
N GLY A 184 -37.07 0.03 -18.14
CA GLY A 184 -36.41 1.07 -18.94
C GLY A 184 -36.38 2.46 -18.31
N ASN A 185 -36.88 2.63 -17.07
CA ASN A 185 -36.85 3.91 -16.36
C ASN A 185 -35.47 4.16 -15.73
N VAL A 186 -35.09 5.42 -15.51
CA VAL A 186 -33.87 5.75 -14.74
C VAL A 186 -33.96 5.13 -13.36
N TYR A 187 -32.93 4.36 -12.97
CA TYR A 187 -32.87 3.79 -11.63
C TYR A 187 -32.67 4.90 -10.57
N GLU A 188 -33.46 4.84 -9.51
CA GLU A 188 -33.39 5.70 -8.35
C GLU A 188 -33.19 4.84 -7.10
N GLY A 189 -32.16 5.18 -6.32
CA GLY A 189 -31.86 4.61 -5.02
C GLY A 189 -31.55 5.69 -4.00
N TRP A 190 -31.26 5.30 -2.76
CA TRP A 190 -30.87 6.21 -1.69
C TRP A 190 -29.41 5.97 -1.30
N CYS A 191 -28.64 7.05 -1.18
CA CYS A 191 -27.29 7.01 -0.64
C CYS A 191 -27.03 8.30 0.16
N TRP A 192 -25.78 8.75 0.30
CA TRP A 192 -25.43 9.92 1.12
C TRP A 192 -26.22 11.21 0.79
N PRO A 193 -26.46 11.59 -0.47
CA PRO A 193 -27.24 12.78 -0.79
C PRO A 193 -28.77 12.57 -0.74
N GLY A 194 -29.24 11.42 -0.26
CA GLY A 194 -30.64 10.99 -0.36
C GLY A 194 -30.92 10.38 -1.74
N ALA A 195 -32.00 10.82 -2.39
CA ALA A 195 -32.38 10.32 -3.72
C ALA A 195 -31.25 10.49 -4.74
N SER A 196 -30.82 9.38 -5.33
CA SER A 196 -29.62 9.28 -6.17
C SER A 196 -29.85 8.37 -7.38
N SER A 197 -29.11 8.61 -8.45
CA SER A 197 -29.02 7.73 -9.62
C SER A 197 -27.57 7.40 -9.93
N TYR A 198 -27.32 6.31 -10.66
CA TYR A 198 -25.97 5.78 -10.90
C TYR A 198 -25.67 5.80 -12.40
N LEU A 199 -24.54 6.39 -12.78
CA LEU A 199 -24.13 6.44 -14.19
C LEU A 199 -23.80 5.03 -14.69
N ASP A 200 -24.20 4.74 -15.92
CA ASP A 200 -23.90 3.48 -16.60
C ASP A 200 -22.53 3.55 -17.25
N LEU A 201 -21.50 3.31 -16.44
CA LEU A 201 -20.12 3.39 -16.87
C LEU A 201 -19.65 2.22 -17.75
N LEU A 202 -20.50 1.21 -17.99
CA LEU A 202 -20.24 0.22 -19.05
C LEU A 202 -20.49 0.82 -20.43
N ASN A 203 -21.28 1.89 -20.53
CA ASN A 203 -21.43 2.63 -21.77
C ASN A 203 -20.17 3.46 -22.05
N PRO A 204 -19.45 3.22 -23.16
CA PRO A 204 -18.20 3.93 -23.45
C PRO A 204 -18.38 5.44 -23.62
N ILE A 205 -19.57 5.90 -24.04
CA ILE A 205 -19.88 7.34 -24.14
C ILE A 205 -19.94 7.97 -22.74
N VAL A 206 -20.64 7.31 -21.81
CA VAL A 206 -20.78 7.77 -20.42
C VAL A 206 -19.44 7.69 -19.69
N ALA A 207 -18.69 6.61 -19.89
CA ALA A 207 -17.33 6.46 -19.36
C ALA A 207 -16.40 7.58 -19.83
N ASN A 208 -16.43 7.93 -21.12
CA ASN A 208 -15.63 9.03 -21.63
C ASN A 208 -16.07 10.37 -21.02
N TYR A 209 -17.37 10.67 -21.00
CA TYR A 209 -17.93 11.87 -20.36
C TYR A 209 -17.47 11.99 -18.89
N TYR A 210 -17.63 10.91 -18.11
CA TYR A 210 -17.28 10.90 -16.70
C TYR A 210 -15.77 11.09 -16.48
N SER A 211 -14.93 10.43 -17.28
CA SER A 211 -13.46 10.61 -17.19
C SER A 211 -13.03 12.05 -17.47
N GLU A 212 -13.73 12.80 -18.32
CA GLU A 212 -13.42 14.19 -18.61
C GLU A 212 -13.75 15.12 -17.44
N LEU A 213 -14.66 14.73 -16.53
CA LEU A 213 -15.01 15.55 -15.36
C LEU A 213 -13.81 15.81 -14.46
N TYR A 214 -12.79 14.93 -14.47
CA TYR A 214 -11.57 15.11 -13.69
C TYR A 214 -10.63 16.21 -14.23
N SER A 215 -10.85 16.72 -15.45
CA SER A 215 -10.08 17.84 -15.98
C SER A 215 -10.18 19.09 -15.08
N LEU A 216 -9.11 19.90 -15.01
CA LEU A 216 -9.08 21.08 -14.13
C LEU A 216 -10.14 22.13 -14.52
N ASP A 217 -10.55 22.16 -15.79
CA ASP A 217 -11.60 23.05 -16.27
C ASP A 217 -13.00 22.58 -15.90
N LYS A 218 -13.24 21.26 -15.74
CA LYS A 218 -14.55 20.74 -15.29
C LYS A 218 -14.61 20.60 -13.77
N PHE A 219 -13.62 20.00 -13.12
CA PHE A 219 -13.53 19.94 -11.67
C PHE A 219 -12.93 21.22 -11.09
N LYS A 220 -13.74 22.29 -11.08
CA LYS A 220 -13.34 23.58 -10.51
C LYS A 220 -12.90 23.40 -9.05
N GLY A 221 -11.81 24.07 -8.69
CA GLY A 221 -11.21 23.96 -7.36
C GLY A 221 -10.20 22.83 -7.20
N SER A 222 -9.99 21.97 -8.21
CA SER A 222 -8.97 20.93 -8.19
C SER A 222 -7.61 21.40 -8.73
N ALA A 223 -6.53 20.78 -8.28
CA ALA A 223 -5.17 20.95 -8.80
C ALA A 223 -4.55 19.60 -9.21
N ASP A 224 -3.46 19.64 -9.98
CA ASP A 224 -2.70 18.44 -10.40
C ASP A 224 -2.21 17.60 -9.20
N SER A 225 -1.98 18.25 -8.05
CA SER A 225 -1.53 17.64 -6.81
C SER A 225 -2.67 17.03 -5.96
N MET A 226 -3.91 17.04 -6.44
CA MET A 226 -5.08 16.46 -5.78
C MET A 226 -5.41 15.07 -6.33
N TYR A 227 -5.64 14.12 -5.45
CA TYR A 227 -5.89 12.71 -5.79
C TYR A 227 -7.27 12.26 -5.32
N ILE A 228 -7.68 11.07 -5.73
CA ILE A 228 -9.08 10.65 -5.63
C ILE A 228 -9.22 9.43 -4.73
N TRP A 229 -10.29 9.44 -3.94
CA TRP A 229 -10.80 8.29 -3.24
C TRP A 229 -12.15 7.90 -3.86
N ASN A 230 -12.26 6.68 -4.35
CA ASN A 230 -13.50 6.09 -4.81
C ASN A 230 -14.06 5.18 -3.72
N ASP A 231 -15.12 5.63 -3.05
CA ASP A 231 -15.87 4.85 -2.08
C ASP A 231 -17.24 4.46 -2.66
N MET A 232 -17.99 3.65 -1.91
CA MET A 232 -19.39 3.30 -2.21
C MET A 232 -19.59 2.67 -3.59
N ASN A 233 -18.53 2.09 -4.15
CA ASN A 233 -18.46 1.64 -5.54
C ASN A 233 -18.71 0.15 -5.75
N GLU A 234 -19.39 -0.51 -4.81
CA GLU A 234 -19.88 -1.87 -4.98
C GLU A 234 -20.90 -2.05 -6.14
N PRO A 235 -21.92 -1.19 -6.36
CA PRO A 235 -22.29 0.10 -5.73
C PRO A 235 -23.09 -0.05 -4.44
N SER A 236 -22.85 0.83 -3.46
CA SER A 236 -23.67 0.90 -2.25
C SER A 236 -24.97 1.66 -2.51
N VAL A 237 -26.10 1.04 -2.14
CA VAL A 237 -27.45 1.59 -2.25
C VAL A 237 -28.20 1.31 -0.93
N PHE A 238 -28.42 2.33 -0.10
CA PHE A 238 -28.93 2.16 1.28
C PHE A 238 -30.29 1.48 1.39
N ASN A 239 -31.16 1.72 0.41
CA ASN A 239 -32.49 1.12 0.35
C ASN A 239 -32.58 -0.05 -0.66
N GLY A 240 -31.45 -0.47 -1.21
CA GLY A 240 -31.36 -1.60 -2.13
C GLY A 240 -31.27 -2.95 -1.41
N PRO A 241 -31.54 -4.07 -2.10
CA PRO A 241 -31.30 -5.40 -1.55
C PRO A 241 -29.83 -5.54 -1.16
N GLU A 242 -29.55 -6.05 0.04
CA GLU A 242 -28.18 -6.25 0.55
C GLU A 242 -27.31 -4.97 0.51
N ILE A 243 -27.95 -3.80 0.57
CA ILE A 243 -27.30 -2.48 0.45
C ILE A 243 -26.60 -2.30 -0.91
N THR A 244 -27.14 -2.91 -1.97
CA THR A 244 -26.66 -2.75 -3.35
C THR A 244 -27.78 -2.68 -4.37
N MET A 245 -27.43 -2.54 -5.65
CA MET A 245 -28.35 -2.32 -6.75
C MET A 245 -29.16 -3.60 -7.07
N PRO A 246 -30.46 -3.48 -7.41
CA PRO A 246 -31.28 -4.62 -7.80
C PRO A 246 -30.69 -5.38 -8.98
N LYS A 247 -30.75 -6.72 -8.89
CA LYS A 247 -30.17 -7.65 -9.87
C LYS A 247 -30.68 -7.44 -11.30
N ASP A 248 -31.93 -7.01 -11.46
CA ASP A 248 -32.62 -6.80 -12.74
C ASP A 248 -32.48 -5.36 -13.28
N CYS A 249 -31.63 -4.52 -12.68
CA CYS A 249 -31.24 -3.25 -13.30
C CYS A 249 -30.46 -3.51 -14.58
N LEU A 250 -30.74 -2.71 -15.61
CA LEU A 250 -30.17 -2.87 -16.95
C LEU A 250 -29.02 -1.87 -17.16
N HIS A 251 -27.90 -2.41 -17.61
CA HIS A 251 -26.69 -1.71 -18.01
C HIS A 251 -26.55 -1.75 -19.54
N HIS A 252 -25.57 -1.03 -20.05
CA HIS A 252 -25.25 -0.91 -21.47
C HIS A 252 -25.13 -2.28 -22.13
N GLY A 253 -25.72 -2.43 -23.32
CA GLY A 253 -25.75 -3.71 -24.04
C GLY A 253 -26.84 -4.68 -23.57
N GLY A 254 -27.70 -4.27 -22.63
CA GLY A 254 -28.80 -5.09 -22.13
C GLY A 254 -28.38 -6.09 -21.05
N TRP A 255 -27.19 -5.92 -20.47
CA TRP A 255 -26.74 -6.74 -19.35
C TRP A 255 -27.50 -6.37 -18.07
N GLU A 256 -28.05 -7.37 -17.39
CA GLU A 256 -28.54 -7.19 -16.03
C GLU A 256 -27.39 -6.94 -15.05
N HIS A 257 -27.65 -6.23 -13.96
CA HIS A 257 -26.67 -5.95 -12.92
C HIS A 257 -26.07 -7.23 -12.33
N ARG A 258 -26.87 -8.31 -12.20
CA ARG A 258 -26.38 -9.62 -11.75
C ARG A 258 -25.23 -10.19 -12.59
N HIS A 259 -25.12 -9.76 -13.86
CA HIS A 259 -24.10 -10.23 -14.79
C HIS A 259 -22.78 -9.49 -14.64
N ILE A 260 -22.75 -8.33 -13.99
CA ILE A 260 -21.58 -7.43 -13.95
C ILE A 260 -21.29 -6.86 -12.56
N HIS A 261 -22.03 -7.28 -11.53
CA HIS A 261 -21.98 -6.71 -10.18
C HIS A 261 -20.54 -6.55 -9.66
N ASN A 262 -19.75 -7.63 -9.64
CA ASN A 262 -18.41 -7.58 -9.05
C ASN A 262 -17.40 -6.76 -9.85
N ILE A 263 -17.68 -6.40 -11.11
CA ILE A 263 -16.79 -5.55 -11.93
C ILE A 263 -17.23 -4.08 -11.97
N TYR A 264 -18.36 -3.72 -11.35
CA TYR A 264 -18.82 -2.34 -11.30
C TYR A 264 -17.77 -1.41 -10.68
N GLY A 265 -17.28 -1.76 -9.48
CA GLY A 265 -16.24 -1.01 -8.78
C GLY A 265 -14.91 -0.96 -9.55
N HIS A 266 -14.55 -2.05 -10.24
CA HIS A 266 -13.36 -2.09 -11.10
C HIS A 266 -13.45 -1.05 -12.23
N TYR A 267 -14.58 -0.99 -12.94
CA TYR A 267 -14.78 -0.06 -14.04
C TYR A 267 -14.86 1.39 -13.55
N TYR A 268 -15.56 1.64 -12.45
CA TYR A 268 -15.61 2.97 -11.84
C TYR A 268 -14.20 3.52 -11.58
N THR A 269 -13.37 2.73 -10.90
CA THR A 269 -11.99 3.09 -10.57
C THR A 269 -11.09 3.20 -11.81
N LYS A 270 -11.28 2.32 -12.80
CA LYS A 270 -10.56 2.43 -14.08
C LYS A 270 -10.88 3.76 -14.79
N ILE A 271 -12.13 4.20 -14.78
CA ILE A 271 -12.55 5.44 -15.45
C ILE A 271 -12.04 6.67 -14.71
N THR A 272 -12.01 6.64 -13.37
CA THR A 272 -11.28 7.63 -12.56
C THR A 272 -9.80 7.66 -12.97
N TYR A 273 -9.16 6.51 -13.10
CA TYR A 273 -7.75 6.40 -13.53
C TYR A 273 -7.51 7.01 -14.91
N ASP A 274 -8.38 6.69 -15.88
CA ASP A 274 -8.32 7.27 -17.22
C ASP A 274 -8.51 8.81 -17.18
N GLY A 275 -9.40 9.32 -16.33
CA GLY A 275 -9.62 10.75 -16.14
C GLY A 275 -8.41 11.47 -15.55
N LEU A 276 -7.76 10.89 -14.54
CA LEU A 276 -6.53 11.42 -13.96
C LEU A 276 -5.34 11.39 -14.93
N LEU A 277 -5.24 10.35 -15.78
CA LEU A 277 -4.28 10.34 -16.87
C LEU A 277 -4.56 11.41 -17.92
N LYS A 278 -5.82 11.67 -18.28
CA LYS A 278 -6.17 12.76 -19.20
C LYS A 278 -5.79 14.12 -18.61
N ARG A 279 -6.01 14.31 -17.30
CA ARG A 279 -5.65 15.55 -16.57
C ARG A 279 -4.13 15.77 -16.55
N THR A 280 -3.37 14.74 -16.17
CA THR A 280 -1.91 14.80 -16.05
C THR A 280 -1.26 13.59 -16.73
N PRO A 281 -1.04 13.61 -18.06
CA PRO A 281 -0.61 12.42 -18.83
C PRO A 281 0.70 11.79 -18.39
N ASN A 282 1.60 12.60 -17.84
CA ASN A 282 2.91 12.13 -17.40
C ASN A 282 2.94 11.76 -15.91
N THR A 283 1.91 12.04 -15.12
CA THR A 283 1.90 11.76 -13.67
C THR A 283 1.13 10.48 -13.38
N ARG A 284 1.70 9.62 -12.53
CA ARG A 284 1.07 8.35 -12.13
C ARG A 284 -0.14 8.64 -11.25
N PRO A 285 -1.35 8.15 -11.55
CA PRO A 285 -2.50 8.37 -10.67
C PRO A 285 -2.31 7.73 -9.29
N PHE A 286 -2.89 8.34 -8.26
CA PHE A 286 -3.18 7.66 -7.00
C PHE A 286 -4.69 7.67 -6.81
N ILE A 287 -5.25 6.46 -6.65
CA ILE A 287 -6.65 6.23 -6.33
C ILE A 287 -6.72 5.21 -5.21
N LEU A 288 -7.60 5.43 -4.25
CA LEU A 288 -8.01 4.41 -3.30
C LEU A 288 -9.42 3.93 -3.68
N THR A 289 -9.65 2.61 -3.71
CA THR A 289 -10.96 2.01 -4.02
C THR A 289 -11.45 1.12 -2.88
N ARG A 290 -12.77 1.07 -2.65
CA ARG A 290 -13.38 0.11 -1.73
C ARG A 290 -13.70 -1.20 -2.42
N ALA A 291 -14.46 -1.12 -3.51
CA ALA A 291 -14.79 -2.26 -4.34
C ALA A 291 -13.72 -2.49 -5.41
N PHE A 292 -13.46 -3.76 -5.72
CA PHE A 292 -12.43 -4.17 -6.67
C PHE A 292 -12.73 -5.57 -7.22
N PHE A 293 -12.18 -5.83 -8.41
CA PHE A 293 -12.14 -7.15 -9.03
C PHE A 293 -10.72 -7.54 -9.48
N ALA A 294 -10.56 -8.77 -9.98
CA ALA A 294 -9.35 -9.21 -10.68
C ALA A 294 -8.93 -8.18 -11.75
N GLY A 295 -7.69 -7.68 -11.68
CA GLY A 295 -7.17 -6.65 -12.58
C GLY A 295 -7.20 -5.22 -12.02
N SER A 296 -7.86 -4.98 -10.88
CA SER A 296 -7.91 -3.64 -10.27
C SER A 296 -6.53 -3.15 -9.82
N GLN A 297 -5.58 -4.04 -9.55
CA GLN A 297 -4.21 -3.70 -9.14
C GLN A 297 -3.51 -2.76 -10.12
N ARG A 298 -3.94 -2.72 -11.38
CA ARG A 298 -3.38 -1.86 -12.41
C ARG A 298 -3.68 -0.37 -12.22
N HIS A 299 -4.63 -0.02 -11.35
CA HIS A 299 -5.20 1.34 -11.30
C HIS A 299 -5.25 1.96 -9.89
N THR A 300 -5.16 1.16 -8.83
CA THR A 300 -5.59 1.63 -7.49
C THR A 300 -4.86 0.92 -6.36
N ALA A 301 -4.81 1.61 -5.21
CA ALA A 301 -4.71 0.97 -3.90
C ALA A 301 -6.11 0.54 -3.43
N MET A 302 -6.19 -0.34 -2.44
CA MET A 302 -7.43 -0.66 -1.75
C MET A 302 -7.25 -0.67 -0.23
N TRP A 303 -8.36 -0.60 0.49
CA TRP A 303 -8.39 -0.85 1.93
C TRP A 303 -9.52 -1.82 2.28
N THR A 304 -9.44 -2.39 3.47
CA THR A 304 -10.38 -3.41 3.95
C THR A 304 -11.77 -2.89 4.32
N GLY A 305 -12.10 -1.63 4.02
CA GLY A 305 -13.36 -0.99 4.37
C GLY A 305 -13.51 -0.68 5.86
N ASP A 306 -14.77 -0.61 6.30
CA ASP A 306 -15.19 -0.07 7.59
C ASP A 306 -14.95 -1.07 8.74
N ASN A 307 -13.70 -1.15 9.19
CA ASN A 307 -13.30 -1.97 10.34
C ASN A 307 -13.68 -1.30 11.68
N ALA A 308 -13.59 -2.03 12.80
CA ALA A 308 -13.88 -1.51 14.13
C ALA A 308 -12.59 -1.27 14.93
N ALA A 309 -12.64 -0.33 15.88
CA ALA A 309 -11.58 -0.03 16.83
C ALA A 309 -11.40 -1.13 17.89
N GLU A 310 -11.05 -2.34 17.44
CA GLU A 310 -10.95 -3.55 18.24
C GLU A 310 -9.67 -4.33 17.91
N TRP A 311 -9.11 -5.05 18.90
CA TRP A 311 -7.90 -5.86 18.72
C TRP A 311 -8.04 -6.96 17.68
N SER A 312 -9.23 -7.57 17.58
CA SER A 312 -9.56 -8.56 16.54
C SER A 312 -9.46 -7.97 15.13
N HIS A 313 -9.87 -6.71 14.94
CA HIS A 313 -9.79 -6.01 13.66
C HIS A 313 -8.38 -5.55 13.33
N LEU A 314 -7.57 -5.21 14.34
CA LEU A 314 -6.12 -5.04 14.16
C LEU A 314 -5.48 -6.36 13.71
N ALA A 315 -5.76 -7.47 14.39
CA ALA A 315 -5.18 -8.77 14.07
C ALA A 315 -5.58 -9.24 12.65
N ILE A 316 -6.86 -9.16 12.29
CA ILE A 316 -7.36 -9.62 10.98
C ILE A 316 -6.87 -8.78 9.79
N SER A 317 -6.39 -7.56 10.03
CA SER A 317 -5.82 -6.72 8.97
C SER A 317 -4.64 -7.39 8.26
N LEU A 318 -3.85 -8.21 8.98
CA LEU A 318 -2.70 -8.92 8.43
C LEU A 318 -3.12 -9.99 7.41
N PRO A 319 -3.93 -11.02 7.75
CA PRO A 319 -4.38 -12.02 6.78
C PRO A 319 -5.17 -11.41 5.61
N MET A 320 -5.96 -10.36 5.83
CA MET A 320 -6.67 -9.68 4.75
C MET A 320 -5.70 -9.03 3.76
N CYS A 321 -4.65 -8.35 4.24
CA CYS A 321 -3.66 -7.76 3.33
C CYS A 321 -2.81 -8.83 2.63
N LEU A 322 -2.47 -9.92 3.34
CA LEU A 322 -1.68 -11.02 2.78
C LEU A 322 -2.43 -11.78 1.69
N SER A 323 -3.72 -12.03 1.86
CA SER A 323 -4.56 -12.67 0.84
C SER A 323 -4.66 -11.81 -0.42
N MET A 324 -4.85 -10.50 -0.27
CA MET A 324 -4.86 -9.55 -1.40
C MET A 324 -3.50 -9.48 -2.10
N ALA A 325 -2.40 -9.55 -1.35
CA ALA A 325 -1.06 -9.50 -1.91
C ALA A 325 -0.76 -10.70 -2.82
N VAL A 326 -1.11 -11.92 -2.39
CA VAL A 326 -0.97 -13.13 -3.24
C VAL A 326 -2.02 -13.20 -4.36
N ALA A 327 -3.16 -12.51 -4.21
CA ALA A 327 -4.13 -12.28 -5.27
C ALA A 327 -3.73 -11.15 -6.23
N GLY A 328 -2.46 -10.72 -6.23
CA GLY A 328 -1.90 -9.75 -7.18
C GLY A 328 -2.19 -8.27 -6.86
N HIS A 329 -2.96 -7.97 -5.81
CA HIS A 329 -3.32 -6.61 -5.40
C HIS A 329 -2.54 -6.20 -4.14
N SER A 330 -1.22 -6.03 -4.30
CA SER A 330 -0.32 -5.79 -3.17
C SER A 330 -0.48 -4.44 -2.47
N PHE A 331 -1.13 -3.44 -3.06
CA PHE A 331 -1.28 -2.12 -2.43
C PHE A 331 -2.51 -2.05 -1.50
N CYS A 332 -2.46 -2.83 -0.43
CA CYS A 332 -3.56 -3.05 0.53
C CYS A 332 -3.22 -2.50 1.93
N GLY A 333 -4.25 -2.09 2.68
CA GLY A 333 -4.14 -1.66 4.07
C GLY A 333 -5.49 -1.67 4.79
N ALA A 334 -5.47 -1.33 6.07
CA ALA A 334 -6.67 -1.20 6.92
C ALA A 334 -6.62 0.11 7.70
N ASP A 335 -7.77 0.67 8.05
CA ASP A 335 -7.85 1.96 8.73
C ASP A 335 -7.25 1.88 10.14
N ILE A 336 -6.19 2.65 10.37
CA ILE A 336 -5.46 2.67 11.64
C ILE A 336 -6.34 3.25 12.73
N GLY A 337 -6.44 2.51 13.84
CA GLY A 337 -7.28 2.80 14.98
C GLY A 337 -8.75 2.39 14.81
N GLY A 338 -9.14 1.82 13.67
CA GLY A 338 -10.47 1.28 13.39
C GLY A 338 -11.49 2.35 13.05
N PHE A 339 -12.21 2.19 11.93
CA PHE A 339 -13.19 3.18 11.47
C PHE A 339 -14.30 3.42 12.50
N PHE A 340 -14.99 2.37 12.94
CA PHE A 340 -16.00 2.46 13.99
C PHE A 340 -15.40 2.47 15.40
N ASN A 341 -16.13 3.06 16.35
CA ASN A 341 -15.79 3.12 17.78
C ASN A 341 -14.52 3.93 18.10
N ASN A 342 -14.18 4.04 19.39
CA ASN A 342 -13.00 4.75 19.86
C ASN A 342 -11.98 3.73 20.39
N PRO A 343 -10.77 3.63 19.80
CA PRO A 343 -9.74 2.73 20.33
C PRO A 343 -9.26 3.25 21.69
N ASP A 344 -8.90 2.34 22.58
CA ASP A 344 -8.08 2.73 23.72
C ASP A 344 -6.66 3.13 23.26
N THR A 345 -5.93 3.81 24.14
CA THR A 345 -4.60 4.34 23.82
C THR A 345 -3.59 3.23 23.49
N GLU A 346 -3.71 2.04 24.09
CA GLU A 346 -2.82 0.91 23.82
C GLU A 346 -3.04 0.40 22.39
N LEU A 347 -4.30 0.13 22.04
CA LEU A 347 -4.71 -0.34 20.72
C LEU A 347 -4.30 0.66 19.63
N LEU A 348 -4.54 1.96 19.84
CA LEU A 348 -4.17 2.97 18.84
C LEU A 348 -2.68 2.94 18.54
N GLN A 349 -1.82 2.94 19.57
CA GLN A 349 -0.37 2.87 19.39
C GLN A 349 0.06 1.59 18.68
N ARG A 350 -0.50 0.43 19.06
CA ARG A 350 -0.22 -0.85 18.37
C ARG A 350 -0.66 -0.83 16.92
N TRP A 351 -1.76 -0.16 16.60
CA TRP A 351 -2.22 -0.05 15.23
C TRP A 351 -1.28 0.81 14.37
N TYR A 352 -0.76 1.92 14.90
CA TYR A 352 0.27 2.70 14.19
C TYR A 352 1.53 1.86 13.92
N GLN A 353 1.93 1.03 14.89
CA GLN A 353 3.08 0.13 14.77
C GLN A 353 2.86 -0.97 13.73
N ALA A 354 1.69 -1.60 13.72
CA ALA A 354 1.35 -2.64 12.75
C ALA A 354 1.17 -2.07 11.33
N GLY A 355 0.41 -0.98 11.21
CA GLY A 355 0.13 -0.35 9.92
C GLY A 355 1.38 0.17 9.22
N ALA A 356 2.43 0.55 9.95
CA ALA A 356 3.72 0.96 9.37
C ALA A 356 4.32 -0.14 8.46
N TRP A 357 3.91 -1.39 8.66
CA TRP A 357 4.35 -2.57 7.92
C TRP A 357 3.31 -3.11 6.92
N LEU A 358 2.21 -2.39 6.69
CA LEU A 358 1.25 -2.68 5.62
C LEU A 358 1.47 -1.75 4.41
N PRO A 359 1.29 -2.23 3.17
CA PRO A 359 1.57 -1.44 1.96
C PRO A 359 0.86 -0.08 1.90
N PHE A 360 -0.42 -0.01 2.24
CA PHE A 360 -1.18 1.23 2.37
C PHE A 360 -1.37 1.62 3.84
N TYR A 361 -1.00 2.86 4.21
CA TYR A 361 -0.85 3.29 5.62
C TYR A 361 -1.67 4.55 5.92
N ARG A 362 -2.96 4.37 6.23
CA ARG A 362 -3.93 5.45 6.49
C ARG A 362 -4.58 5.34 7.86
N SER A 363 -4.65 6.45 8.60
CA SER A 363 -5.61 6.59 9.71
C SER A 363 -6.92 7.15 9.18
N HIS A 364 -8.04 6.58 9.61
CA HIS A 364 -9.37 7.03 9.25
C HIS A 364 -10.36 6.64 10.35
N ALA A 365 -11.44 7.40 10.50
CA ALA A 365 -12.36 7.30 11.63
C ALA A 365 -13.77 7.76 11.23
N HIS A 366 -14.79 7.08 11.73
CA HIS A 366 -16.21 7.38 11.54
C HIS A 366 -16.61 8.73 12.17
N ILE A 367 -17.72 9.32 11.71
CA ILE A 367 -18.18 10.65 12.11
C ILE A 367 -18.39 10.81 13.62
N ASP A 368 -18.92 9.79 14.27
CA ASP A 368 -19.22 9.80 15.71
C ASP A 368 -18.01 9.58 16.62
N THR A 369 -16.83 9.39 16.04
CA THR A 369 -15.60 9.15 16.82
C THR A 369 -14.98 10.45 17.32
N LYS A 370 -14.30 10.37 18.47
CA LYS A 370 -13.45 11.46 18.96
C LYS A 370 -12.32 11.70 17.95
N ARG A 371 -11.87 12.96 17.88
CA ARG A 371 -10.62 13.31 17.20
C ARG A 371 -9.48 12.50 17.81
N ARG A 372 -8.62 11.94 16.95
CA ARG A 372 -7.53 11.03 17.35
C ARG A 372 -6.29 11.20 16.47
N GLU A 373 -6.08 12.40 15.95
CA GLU A 373 -4.80 12.79 15.40
C GLU A 373 -3.70 12.61 16.47
N PRO A 374 -2.49 12.15 16.09
CA PRO A 374 -1.51 11.66 17.04
C PRO A 374 -1.01 12.73 18.03
N TYR A 375 -1.04 14.00 17.64
CA TYR A 375 -0.63 15.15 18.47
C TYR A 375 -1.63 15.48 19.60
N LEU A 376 -2.80 14.82 19.65
CA LEU A 376 -3.80 15.03 20.70
C LEU A 376 -3.51 14.25 22.00
N PHE A 377 -2.53 13.35 21.98
CA PHE A 377 -2.21 12.46 23.09
C PHE A 377 -1.02 12.96 23.92
N GLU A 378 -0.79 12.33 25.06
CA GLU A 378 0.36 12.61 25.94
C GLU A 378 1.71 12.33 25.23
N GLN A 379 2.78 12.96 25.73
CA GLN A 379 4.08 12.99 25.05
C GLN A 379 4.71 11.60 24.83
N ASP A 380 4.47 10.64 25.71
CA ASP A 380 4.98 9.27 25.54
C ASP A 380 4.25 8.55 24.39
N VAL A 381 2.92 8.68 24.31
CA VAL A 381 2.08 8.17 23.21
C VAL A 381 2.50 8.81 21.88
N GLN A 382 2.65 10.14 21.87
CA GLN A 382 3.17 10.87 20.72
C GLN A 382 4.52 10.33 20.26
N THR A 383 5.43 10.07 21.20
CA THR A 383 6.77 9.55 20.88
C THR A 383 6.71 8.18 20.23
N ARG A 384 5.87 7.26 20.74
CA ARG A 384 5.73 5.92 20.15
C ARG A 384 5.11 5.95 18.76
N ILE A 385 4.07 6.76 18.55
CA ILE A 385 3.47 6.93 17.22
C ILE A 385 4.45 7.60 16.26
N ARG A 386 5.17 8.64 16.71
CA ARG A 386 6.21 9.32 15.92
C ARG A 386 7.32 8.35 15.50
N ASN A 387 7.72 7.45 16.39
CA ASN A 387 8.73 6.43 16.08
C ASN A 387 8.24 5.44 15.03
N ALA A 388 6.98 4.97 15.11
CA ALA A 388 6.39 4.10 14.08
C ALA A 388 6.33 4.80 12.71
N LEU A 389 5.90 6.07 12.69
CA LEU A 389 5.89 6.91 11.48
C LEU A 389 7.30 7.08 10.92
N ARG A 390 8.28 7.52 11.72
CA ARG A 390 9.66 7.68 11.27
C ARG A 390 10.28 6.37 10.78
N LEU A 391 9.93 5.24 11.39
CA LEU A 391 10.36 3.92 10.95
C LEU A 391 9.81 3.60 9.56
N ARG A 392 8.52 3.86 9.29
CA ARG A 392 7.94 3.74 7.95
C ARG A 392 8.68 4.61 6.93
N TYR A 393 8.88 5.89 7.22
CA TYR A 393 9.54 6.83 6.30
C TYR A 393 10.99 6.42 6.01
N ALA A 394 11.73 5.96 7.02
CA ALA A 394 13.09 5.47 6.83
C ALA A 394 13.18 4.27 5.87
N HIS A 395 12.12 3.45 5.81
CA HIS A 395 12.02 2.27 4.94
C HIS A 395 11.34 2.54 3.60
N LEU A 396 10.95 3.77 3.26
CA LEU A 396 10.38 4.09 1.94
C LEU A 396 11.24 3.59 0.77
N PRO A 397 12.59 3.63 0.81
CA PRO A 397 13.40 3.04 -0.27
C PRO A 397 13.14 1.53 -0.47
N VAL A 398 12.91 0.78 0.61
CA VAL A 398 12.58 -0.66 0.54
C VAL A 398 11.21 -0.84 -0.09
N TRP A 399 10.20 -0.13 0.43
CA TRP A 399 8.83 -0.19 -0.12
C TRP A 399 8.81 0.13 -1.61
N TYR A 400 9.49 1.21 -2.00
CA TYR A 400 9.53 1.68 -3.37
C TYR A 400 10.25 0.69 -4.31
N THR A 401 11.35 0.10 -3.85
CA THR A 401 12.06 -0.96 -4.57
C THR A 401 11.20 -2.20 -4.75
N LEU A 402 10.47 -2.62 -3.71
CA LEU A 402 9.59 -3.78 -3.81
C LEU A 402 8.40 -3.55 -4.73
N PHE A 403 7.85 -2.34 -4.79
CA PHE A 403 6.81 -2.02 -5.75
C PHE A 403 7.33 -1.95 -7.20
N TRP A 404 8.57 -1.49 -7.40
CA TRP A 404 9.24 -1.64 -8.69
C TRP A 404 9.36 -3.11 -9.07
N GLU A 405 9.91 -3.94 -8.19
CA GLU A 405 10.09 -5.37 -8.44
C GLU A 405 8.75 -6.07 -8.66
N HIS A 406 7.72 -5.77 -7.87
CA HIS A 406 6.35 -6.25 -8.07
C HIS A 406 5.82 -5.91 -9.47
N SER A 407 6.06 -4.70 -9.98
CA SER A 407 5.65 -4.33 -11.34
C SER A 407 6.33 -5.15 -12.45
N LYS A 408 7.51 -5.71 -12.17
CA LYS A 408 8.33 -6.48 -13.12
C LYS A 408 8.18 -7.99 -13.01
N THR A 409 8.07 -8.50 -11.78
CA THR A 409 8.12 -9.93 -11.49
C THR A 409 6.79 -10.48 -10.97
N ALA A 410 5.83 -9.58 -10.67
CA ALA A 410 4.57 -9.89 -10.02
C ALA A 410 4.69 -10.49 -8.61
N GLU A 411 5.89 -10.51 -8.01
CA GLU A 411 6.04 -10.99 -6.65
C GLU A 411 5.33 -10.06 -5.66
N PRO A 412 4.57 -10.60 -4.68
CA PRO A 412 3.90 -9.76 -3.69
C PRO A 412 4.88 -8.91 -2.88
N VAL A 413 4.48 -7.66 -2.60
CA VAL A 413 5.27 -6.69 -1.82
C VAL A 413 5.39 -7.13 -0.37
N ILE A 414 4.26 -7.53 0.23
CA ILE A 414 4.23 -8.28 1.48
C ILE A 414 3.92 -9.74 1.18
N ARG A 415 4.49 -10.66 1.96
CA ARG A 415 4.38 -12.10 1.67
C ARG A 415 3.98 -12.87 2.93
N PRO A 416 3.02 -13.81 2.85
CA PRO A 416 2.84 -14.78 3.90
C PRO A 416 4.05 -15.71 3.91
N LEU A 417 4.39 -16.30 5.05
CA LEU A 417 5.60 -17.11 5.15
C LEU A 417 5.57 -18.32 4.19
N ILE A 418 4.41 -18.95 4.01
CA ILE A 418 4.19 -20.05 3.04
C ILE A 418 4.59 -19.68 1.60
N TYR A 419 4.51 -18.42 1.21
CA TYR A 419 4.93 -17.98 -0.12
C TYR A 419 6.46 -18.05 -0.28
N GLN A 420 7.20 -17.67 0.77
CA GLN A 420 8.67 -17.57 0.75
C GLN A 420 9.37 -18.87 1.20
N TYR A 421 8.70 -19.65 2.04
CA TYR A 421 9.17 -20.89 2.64
C TYR A 421 8.16 -22.02 2.41
N PRO A 422 7.87 -22.38 1.14
CA PRO A 422 6.82 -23.34 0.79
C PRO A 422 7.11 -24.77 1.29
N ASP A 423 8.36 -25.11 1.55
CA ASP A 423 8.75 -26.45 2.00
C ASP A 423 8.69 -26.61 3.53
N ASP A 424 8.38 -25.53 4.26
CA ASP A 424 8.28 -25.53 5.73
C ASP A 424 6.83 -25.79 6.17
N ALA A 425 6.56 -27.01 6.65
CA ALA A 425 5.22 -27.39 7.09
C ALA A 425 4.67 -26.57 8.27
N ASN A 426 5.52 -25.86 9.02
CA ASN A 426 5.09 -25.10 10.19
C ASN A 426 4.64 -23.67 9.85
N VAL A 427 4.71 -23.25 8.59
CA VAL A 427 4.29 -21.89 8.18
C VAL A 427 2.94 -21.83 7.49
N LEU A 428 2.26 -22.98 7.33
CA LEU A 428 1.07 -23.12 6.50
C LEU A 428 -0.13 -22.30 7.02
N ASP A 429 -0.26 -22.21 8.34
CA ASP A 429 -1.36 -21.55 9.05
C ASP A 429 -0.92 -20.25 9.75
N ILE A 430 0.31 -19.79 9.51
CA ILE A 430 0.83 -18.56 10.11
C ILE A 430 0.34 -17.33 9.33
N ASP A 431 -0.54 -16.55 9.96
CA ASP A 431 -1.11 -15.32 9.41
C ASP A 431 -0.94 -14.07 10.28
N ASN A 432 -0.31 -14.22 11.46
CA ASN A 432 -0.05 -13.14 12.42
C ASN A 432 1.36 -12.52 12.30
N GLN A 433 2.11 -12.91 11.27
CA GLN A 433 3.40 -12.35 10.89
C GLN A 433 3.54 -12.33 9.37
N LEU A 434 4.30 -11.37 8.88
CA LEU A 434 4.46 -11.10 7.45
C LEU A 434 5.91 -10.80 7.10
N LEU A 435 6.24 -11.03 5.84
CA LEU A 435 7.51 -10.62 5.26
C LEU A 435 7.32 -9.38 4.39
N ILE A 436 8.28 -8.45 4.43
CA ILE A 436 8.38 -7.33 3.49
C ILE A 436 9.44 -7.70 2.46
N GLY A 437 8.98 -8.03 1.25
CA GLY A 437 9.79 -8.75 0.28
C GLY A 437 10.33 -10.06 0.87
N SER A 438 11.60 -10.34 0.62
CA SER A 438 12.28 -11.49 1.24
C SER A 438 13.13 -11.12 2.47
N SER A 439 13.25 -9.83 2.81
CA SER A 439 14.39 -9.36 3.63
C SER A 439 14.03 -8.87 5.02
N ILE A 440 12.75 -8.64 5.32
CA ILE A 440 12.29 -8.15 6.62
C ILE A 440 11.15 -9.04 7.10
N LEU A 441 11.25 -9.55 8.33
CA LEU A 441 10.18 -10.27 9.02
C LEU A 441 9.57 -9.38 10.09
N VAL A 442 8.25 -9.32 10.13
CA VAL A 442 7.50 -8.47 11.06
C VAL A 442 6.47 -9.34 11.80
N ARG A 443 6.46 -9.26 13.12
CA ARG A 443 5.36 -9.76 13.97
C ARG A 443 4.83 -8.58 14.79
N PRO A 444 3.84 -7.82 14.29
CA PRO A 444 3.24 -6.73 15.05
C PRO A 444 2.56 -7.25 16.30
N VAL A 445 2.56 -6.51 17.42
CA VAL A 445 1.78 -6.89 18.61
C VAL A 445 0.31 -6.55 18.38
N VAL A 446 -0.56 -7.57 18.32
CA VAL A 446 -1.99 -7.45 17.95
C VAL A 446 -2.93 -7.96 19.05
N GLU A 447 -2.40 -8.12 20.25
CA GLU A 447 -3.11 -8.57 21.44
C GLU A 447 -2.92 -7.56 22.59
N SER A 448 -3.96 -7.34 23.38
CA SER A 448 -3.95 -6.41 24.50
C SER A 448 -3.13 -6.93 25.68
N ARG A 449 -2.36 -6.05 26.32
CA ARG A 449 -1.65 -6.25 27.60
C ARG A 449 -0.69 -7.44 27.61
N VAL A 450 -0.15 -7.82 26.46
CA VAL A 450 0.86 -8.87 26.36
C VAL A 450 2.25 -8.31 26.63
N SER A 451 3.05 -9.07 27.37
CA SER A 451 4.48 -8.79 27.64
C SER A 451 5.41 -9.66 26.82
N THR A 452 4.87 -10.64 26.10
CA THR A 452 5.62 -11.52 25.18
C THR A 452 4.76 -11.84 23.97
N VAL A 453 5.40 -12.10 22.82
CA VAL A 453 4.76 -12.69 21.63
C VAL A 453 5.62 -13.83 21.12
N ASN A 454 5.00 -14.83 20.49
CA ASN A 454 5.74 -15.88 19.80
C ASN A 454 6.02 -15.43 18.37
N VAL A 455 7.28 -15.50 17.96
CA VAL A 455 7.74 -15.21 16.59
C VAL A 455 8.29 -16.49 16.00
N TYR A 456 7.77 -16.91 14.85
CA TYR A 456 8.32 -18.02 14.08
C TYR A 456 9.43 -17.51 13.16
N PHE A 457 10.64 -18.02 13.33
CA PHE A 457 11.79 -17.72 12.46
C PHE A 457 11.97 -18.84 11.42
N PRO A 458 11.65 -18.60 10.13
CA PRO A 458 11.75 -19.61 9.08
C PRO A 458 13.16 -19.69 8.48
N GLY A 459 13.37 -20.69 7.61
CA GLY A 459 14.58 -20.83 6.77
C GLY A 459 15.64 -21.82 7.28
N GLY A 460 15.37 -22.53 8.38
CA GLY A 460 16.28 -23.51 8.95
C GLY A 460 17.49 -22.91 9.67
N ALA A 461 18.30 -23.76 10.29
CA ALA A 461 19.48 -23.36 11.08
C ALA A 461 20.49 -22.44 10.36
N PRO A 462 20.72 -22.56 9.03
CA PRO A 462 21.61 -21.65 8.31
C PRO A 462 21.07 -20.22 8.18
N GLN A 463 19.75 -20.03 8.23
CA GLN A 463 19.15 -18.70 8.16
C GLN A 463 19.20 -18.04 9.54
N VAL A 464 19.70 -16.82 9.58
CA VAL A 464 19.70 -15.96 10.76
C VAL A 464 18.84 -14.73 10.51
N TRP A 465 18.14 -14.28 11.54
CA TRP A 465 17.31 -13.08 11.58
C TRP A 465 17.84 -12.16 12.68
N TYR A 466 18.00 -10.88 12.40
CA TYR A 466 18.59 -9.91 13.33
C TYR A 466 17.54 -8.91 13.75
N ASP A 467 17.30 -8.80 15.05
CA ASP A 467 16.42 -7.77 15.61
C ASP A 467 16.96 -6.38 15.24
N ILE A 468 16.10 -5.51 14.70
CA ILE A 468 16.56 -4.20 14.19
C ILE A 468 16.91 -3.20 15.29
N GLU A 469 16.55 -3.48 16.55
CA GLU A 469 16.83 -2.57 17.67
C GLU A 469 18.21 -2.81 18.28
N ASP A 470 18.61 -4.06 18.47
CA ASP A 470 19.85 -4.44 19.18
C ASP A 470 20.76 -5.42 18.41
N TRP A 471 20.38 -5.75 17.17
CA TRP A 471 21.07 -6.71 16.30
C TRP A 471 21.24 -8.11 16.91
N ARG A 472 20.41 -8.49 17.87
CA ARG A 472 20.44 -9.85 18.41
C ARG A 472 20.06 -10.86 17.32
N PRO A 473 20.85 -11.93 17.15
CA PRO A 473 20.55 -12.97 16.17
C PRO A 473 19.52 -13.98 16.70
N TYR A 474 18.65 -14.43 15.79
CA TYR A 474 17.68 -15.49 15.96
C TYR A 474 17.82 -16.46 14.78
N HIS A 475 18.09 -17.73 15.07
CA HIS A 475 18.22 -18.75 14.03
C HIS A 475 16.85 -19.22 13.56
N GLY A 476 16.76 -19.65 12.28
CA GLY A 476 15.56 -20.19 11.65
C GLY A 476 15.13 -21.58 12.17
N ASN A 477 15.14 -21.77 13.49
CA ASN A 477 14.90 -23.05 14.17
C ASN A 477 13.46 -23.16 14.72
N GLY A 478 12.53 -22.35 14.20
CA GLY A 478 11.13 -22.34 14.61
C GLY A 478 10.76 -21.17 15.53
N ALA A 479 9.79 -21.39 16.42
CA ALA A 479 9.22 -20.35 17.27
C ALA A 479 10.10 -19.96 18.46
N ALA A 480 10.18 -18.67 18.76
CA ALA A 480 10.77 -18.14 19.99
C ALA A 480 9.83 -17.15 20.69
N SER A 481 9.84 -17.16 22.02
CA SER A 481 9.10 -16.19 22.84
C SER A 481 9.92 -14.91 22.98
N ILE A 482 9.38 -13.82 22.45
CA ILE A 482 10.03 -12.51 22.38
C ILE A 482 9.37 -11.57 23.38
N PRO A 483 10.13 -10.99 24.32
CA PRO A 483 9.59 -9.98 25.23
C PRO A 483 9.25 -8.71 24.47
N VAL A 484 8.08 -8.14 24.77
CA VAL A 484 7.60 -6.89 24.17
C VAL A 484 7.17 -5.90 25.24
N THR A 485 7.50 -4.64 25.00
CA THR A 485 6.94 -3.47 25.70
C THR A 485 6.10 -2.66 24.71
N MET A 486 5.48 -1.57 25.16
CA MET A 486 4.76 -0.65 24.27
C MET A 486 5.69 -0.01 23.23
N ASP A 487 6.99 0.10 23.51
CA ASP A 487 8.00 0.67 22.59
C ASP A 487 8.50 -0.35 21.56
N LYS A 488 8.43 -1.65 21.87
CA LYS A 488 8.93 -2.74 21.02
C LYS A 488 7.94 -3.07 19.89
N VAL A 489 8.45 -3.06 18.66
CA VAL A 489 7.81 -3.70 17.49
C VAL A 489 8.73 -4.81 17.01
N PRO A 490 8.35 -6.10 17.14
CA PRO A 490 9.17 -7.21 16.64
C PRO A 490 9.37 -7.14 15.12
N VAL A 491 10.56 -6.69 14.72
CA VAL A 491 10.99 -6.55 13.33
C VAL A 491 12.41 -7.07 13.22
N TYR A 492 12.65 -7.87 12.19
CA TYR A 492 13.91 -8.56 12.02
C TYR A 492 14.39 -8.45 10.57
N TYR A 493 15.66 -8.12 10.37
CA TYR A 493 16.29 -8.21 9.07
C TYR A 493 16.87 -9.60 8.83
N ARG A 494 16.64 -10.15 7.65
CA ARG A 494 17.18 -11.44 7.24
C ARG A 494 18.67 -11.33 6.98
N GLY A 495 19.48 -12.16 7.63
CA GLY A 495 20.88 -12.38 7.28
C GLY A 495 21.01 -12.75 5.81
N GLY A 496 21.94 -12.12 5.11
CA GLY A 496 22.09 -12.19 3.66
C GLY A 496 21.48 -11.01 2.90
N SER A 497 20.92 -10.02 3.60
CA SER A 497 20.22 -8.88 2.98
C SER A 497 20.97 -7.56 3.13
N ILE A 498 20.84 -6.67 2.14
CA ILE A 498 21.25 -5.26 2.24
C ILE A 498 20.00 -4.38 2.19
N ILE A 499 19.74 -3.63 3.26
CA ILE A 499 18.54 -2.79 3.41
C ILE A 499 18.89 -1.31 3.21
N PRO A 500 18.47 -0.67 2.11
CA PRO A 500 18.64 0.78 1.95
C PRO A 500 17.60 1.55 2.76
N ARG A 501 18.04 2.56 3.51
CA ARG A 501 17.18 3.43 4.31
C ARG A 501 17.52 4.90 4.12
N LYS A 502 16.56 5.79 4.32
CA LYS A 502 16.79 7.23 4.47
C LYS A 502 16.54 7.63 5.91
N ASP A 503 17.61 7.71 6.71
CA ASP A 503 17.49 7.88 8.16
C ASP A 503 17.33 9.33 8.62
N ARG A 504 17.35 10.29 7.69
CA ARG A 504 17.08 11.70 7.98
C ARG A 504 15.58 11.93 8.04
N PRO A 505 15.00 12.21 9.22
CA PRO A 505 13.56 12.46 9.30
C PRO A 505 13.22 13.76 8.57
N ARG A 506 12.21 13.69 7.69
CA ARG A 506 11.58 14.83 7.03
C ARG A 506 10.08 14.78 7.29
N ARG A 507 9.38 15.88 7.02
CA ARG A 507 7.94 16.01 7.27
C ARG A 507 7.05 15.30 6.24
N ALA A 508 7.58 14.95 5.06
CA ALA A 508 6.88 14.29 3.96
C ALA A 508 7.89 13.53 3.07
N ALA A 509 7.45 12.50 2.35
CA ALA A 509 8.32 11.65 1.52
C ALA A 509 8.95 12.42 0.35
N SER A 510 8.20 13.35 -0.24
CA SER A 510 8.69 14.22 -1.31
C SER A 510 9.94 15.02 -0.91
N LEU A 511 10.05 15.40 0.36
CA LEU A 511 11.20 16.14 0.90
C LEU A 511 12.38 15.24 1.26
N MET A 512 12.21 13.93 1.17
CA MET A 512 13.29 12.95 1.32
C MET A 512 13.93 12.59 -0.02
N HIS A 513 13.40 13.07 -1.16
CA HIS A 513 13.83 12.64 -2.49
C HIS A 513 15.34 12.77 -2.70
N ASP A 514 15.94 13.91 -2.36
CA ASP A 514 17.38 14.15 -2.50
C ASP A 514 18.21 13.74 -1.24
N ASP A 515 17.59 13.17 -0.20
CA ASP A 515 18.33 12.75 1.00
C ASP A 515 19.22 11.51 0.74
N PRO A 516 20.35 11.39 1.44
CA PRO A 516 21.22 10.24 1.31
C PRO A 516 20.66 8.96 1.93
N TYR A 517 21.26 7.85 1.51
CA TYR A 517 20.99 6.53 2.02
C TYR A 517 21.98 6.10 3.10
N THR A 518 21.46 5.37 4.08
CA THR A 518 22.21 4.41 4.90
C THR A 518 21.98 3.01 4.33
N LEU A 519 23.06 2.24 4.14
CA LEU A 519 22.97 0.84 3.75
C LEU A 519 23.20 -0.06 4.98
N TYR A 520 22.20 -0.84 5.38
CA TYR A 520 22.35 -1.86 6.41
C TYR A 520 22.70 -3.19 5.76
N VAL A 521 23.97 -3.58 5.85
CA VAL A 521 24.53 -4.82 5.31
C VAL A 521 24.42 -5.91 6.38
N VAL A 522 23.42 -6.78 6.27
CA VAL A 522 23.08 -7.79 7.27
C VAL A 522 23.66 -9.13 6.84
N LEU A 523 24.77 -9.53 7.46
CA LEU A 523 25.52 -10.71 7.02
C LEU A 523 24.82 -12.03 7.37
N ASP A 524 24.86 -12.99 6.46
CA ASP A 524 24.47 -14.38 6.72
C ASP A 524 25.62 -15.18 7.37
N GLY A 525 25.42 -16.48 7.58
CA GLY A 525 26.44 -17.39 8.09
C GLY A 525 27.67 -17.56 7.18
N ASN A 526 27.60 -17.10 5.93
CA ASN A 526 28.71 -17.09 4.97
C ASN A 526 29.36 -15.70 4.85
N ASN A 527 29.09 -14.79 5.79
CA ASN A 527 29.56 -13.40 5.77
C ASN A 527 29.23 -12.67 4.46
N SER A 528 28.08 -13.00 3.87
CA SER A 528 27.63 -12.45 2.60
C SER A 528 26.30 -11.72 2.76
N ALA A 529 26.04 -10.75 1.89
CA ALA A 529 24.75 -10.10 1.79
C ALA A 529 24.50 -9.54 0.38
N SER A 530 23.23 -9.40 0.00
CA SER A 530 22.84 -8.74 -1.24
C SER A 530 21.54 -7.96 -1.08
N GLY A 531 21.37 -6.92 -1.88
CA GLY A 531 20.14 -6.14 -1.90
C GLY A 531 20.09 -5.23 -3.12
N THR A 532 18.93 -4.65 -3.34
CA THR A 532 18.64 -3.79 -4.48
C THR A 532 18.10 -2.45 -4.00
N LEU A 533 18.26 -1.44 -4.86
CA LEU A 533 17.67 -0.12 -4.67
C LEU A 533 17.16 0.38 -6.02
N TYR A 534 15.88 0.72 -6.08
CA TYR A 534 15.29 1.46 -7.18
C TYR A 534 15.01 2.91 -6.76
N THR A 535 15.33 3.86 -7.62
CA THR A 535 14.97 5.29 -7.47
C THR A 535 14.73 5.95 -8.83
N ASP A 536 13.76 6.85 -8.89
CA ASP A 536 13.38 7.67 -10.04
C ASP A 536 12.86 9.04 -9.53
N ASP A 537 12.13 9.80 -10.32
CA ASP A 537 11.53 11.08 -9.87
C ASP A 537 10.41 10.92 -8.82
N GLY A 538 10.00 9.70 -8.49
CA GLY A 538 9.02 9.39 -7.47
C GLY A 538 7.55 9.56 -7.86
N HIS A 539 7.21 10.07 -9.05
CA HIS A 539 5.82 10.43 -9.36
C HIS A 539 5.38 10.34 -10.83
N THR A 540 6.28 10.37 -11.82
CA THR A 540 5.91 10.41 -13.25
C THR A 540 6.04 9.06 -13.96
N PHE A 541 5.62 8.96 -15.21
CA PHE A 541 5.87 7.78 -16.05
C PHE A 541 7.25 7.78 -16.73
N ALA A 542 8.15 8.73 -16.42
CA ALA A 542 9.48 8.83 -17.03
C ALA A 542 10.30 7.54 -16.92
N TYR A 543 10.08 6.73 -15.87
CA TYR A 543 10.69 5.42 -15.72
C TYR A 543 10.43 4.48 -16.92
N ARG A 544 9.33 4.65 -17.66
CA ARG A 544 9.03 3.86 -18.88
C ARG A 544 10.01 4.15 -20.02
N ASN A 545 10.64 5.32 -19.99
CA ASN A 545 11.71 5.74 -20.91
C ASN A 545 13.11 5.48 -20.32
N LYS A 546 13.21 4.60 -19.33
CA LYS A 546 14.43 4.27 -18.60
C LYS A 546 15.02 5.42 -17.79
N GLU A 547 14.20 6.38 -17.36
CA GLU A 547 14.63 7.46 -16.45
C GLU A 547 14.56 7.00 -14.98
N TYR A 548 15.46 6.09 -14.59
CA TYR A 548 15.61 5.59 -13.21
C TYR A 548 17.04 5.08 -12.94
N LEU A 549 17.33 4.77 -11.67
CA LEU A 549 18.46 3.95 -11.26
C LEU A 549 17.95 2.66 -10.63
N TYR A 550 18.52 1.52 -11.05
CA TYR A 550 18.33 0.24 -10.38
C TYR A 550 19.68 -0.36 -10.03
N VAL A 551 20.01 -0.34 -8.74
CA VAL A 551 21.35 -0.61 -8.21
C VAL A 551 21.33 -1.92 -7.45
N GLN A 552 22.34 -2.77 -7.68
CA GLN A 552 22.61 -3.96 -6.88
C GLN A 552 23.78 -3.68 -5.94
N PHE A 553 23.56 -3.97 -4.66
CA PHE A 553 24.59 -4.04 -3.65
C PHE A 553 24.91 -5.51 -3.34
N LYS A 554 26.20 -5.84 -3.24
CA LYS A 554 26.68 -7.15 -2.80
C LYS A 554 27.83 -7.00 -1.82
N PHE A 555 27.75 -7.68 -0.70
CA PHE A 555 28.84 -7.80 0.25
C PHE A 555 29.37 -9.23 0.23
N LYS A 556 30.67 -9.40 0.01
CA LYS A 556 31.38 -10.67 0.11
C LYS A 556 32.87 -10.40 0.30
N ASP A 557 33.57 -11.29 1.00
CA ASP A 557 35.02 -11.20 1.19
C ASP A 557 35.45 -9.82 1.72
N ASN A 558 34.75 -9.35 2.76
CA ASN A 558 34.90 -8.04 3.39
C ASN A 558 34.71 -6.82 2.46
N THR A 559 34.12 -7.01 1.28
CA THR A 559 33.96 -5.97 0.29
C THR A 559 32.50 -5.78 -0.08
N LEU A 560 31.97 -4.58 0.16
CA LEU A 560 30.72 -4.10 -0.42
C LEU A 560 30.99 -3.61 -1.85
N THR A 561 30.16 -4.02 -2.80
CA THR A 561 30.19 -3.59 -4.19
C THR A 561 28.83 -3.02 -4.58
N SER A 562 28.84 -1.94 -5.35
CA SER A 562 27.66 -1.34 -5.98
C SER A 562 27.79 -1.47 -7.49
N SER A 563 26.74 -1.96 -8.15
CA SER A 563 26.69 -2.16 -9.60
C SER A 563 25.34 -1.72 -10.16
N ILE A 564 25.34 -1.08 -11.33
CA ILE A 564 24.10 -0.68 -12.00
C ILE A 564 23.54 -1.88 -12.77
N ILE A 565 22.31 -2.28 -12.46
CA ILE A 565 21.65 -3.45 -13.05
C ILE A 565 21.23 -3.16 -14.49
N ASP A 566 20.52 -2.06 -14.71
CA ASP A 566 20.09 -1.60 -16.04
C ASP A 566 21.02 -0.50 -16.54
N LYS A 567 22.00 -0.88 -17.37
CA LYS A 567 23.02 0.05 -17.89
C LYS A 567 22.50 1.01 -18.96
N ASP A 568 21.32 0.74 -19.50
CA ASP A 568 20.68 1.62 -20.48
C ASP A 568 19.82 2.70 -19.79
N ALA A 569 19.53 2.54 -18.49
CA ALA A 569 18.79 3.51 -17.71
C ALA A 569 19.67 4.72 -17.34
N HIS A 570 19.05 5.89 -17.32
CA HIS A 570 19.73 7.16 -17.07
C HIS A 570 18.87 8.02 -16.15
N PHE A 571 19.39 8.38 -14.99
CA PHE A 571 18.70 9.29 -14.08
C PHE A 571 19.73 10.09 -13.30
N SER A 572 19.61 11.41 -13.37
CA SER A 572 20.51 12.32 -12.66
C SER A 572 20.04 12.44 -11.21
N SER A 573 20.63 11.67 -10.31
CA SER A 573 20.29 11.69 -8.89
C SER A 573 21.31 12.52 -8.09
N ARG A 574 20.83 13.27 -7.09
CA ARG A 574 21.66 13.92 -6.06
C ARG A 574 21.86 13.03 -4.83
N GLU A 575 21.23 11.86 -4.81
CA GLU A 575 21.30 10.92 -3.72
C GLU A 575 22.69 10.28 -3.64
N TRP A 576 23.12 9.99 -2.41
CA TRP A 576 24.45 9.46 -2.12
C TRP A 576 24.41 8.55 -0.89
N VAL A 577 25.45 7.76 -0.67
CA VAL A 577 25.57 6.88 0.50
C VAL A 577 26.31 7.62 1.62
N GLU A 578 25.60 7.97 2.69
CA GLU A 578 26.19 8.66 3.86
C GLU A 578 26.70 7.73 4.95
N ARG A 579 26.22 6.48 4.97
CA ARG A 579 26.55 5.53 6.03
C ARG A 579 26.38 4.09 5.55
N VAL A 580 27.29 3.21 5.98
CA VAL A 580 27.10 1.76 5.88
C VAL A 580 27.14 1.18 7.28
N VAL A 581 26.17 0.35 7.64
CA VAL A 581 26.10 -0.38 8.91
C VAL A 581 26.21 -1.86 8.58
N VAL A 582 27.34 -2.49 8.91
CA VAL A 582 27.53 -3.93 8.74
C VAL A 582 27.11 -4.62 10.03
N VAL A 583 26.04 -5.42 9.96
CA VAL A 583 25.51 -6.19 11.09
C VAL A 583 26.18 -7.57 11.12
N ASN A 584 26.55 -8.02 12.32
CA ASN A 584 27.41 -9.17 12.56
C ASN A 584 28.76 -9.07 11.81
N PRO A 585 29.50 -7.95 11.95
CA PRO A 585 30.70 -7.68 11.19
C PRO A 585 31.86 -8.62 11.57
N PRO A 586 32.85 -8.81 10.68
CA PRO A 586 34.14 -9.38 11.05
C PRO A 586 34.77 -8.58 12.20
N ARG A 587 35.55 -9.25 13.06
CA ARG A 587 36.30 -8.60 14.14
C ARG A 587 37.63 -8.03 13.63
N GLY A 588 38.12 -7.01 14.32
CA GLY A 588 39.46 -6.46 14.10
C GLY A 588 39.56 -5.40 13.00
N ILE A 589 38.45 -5.03 12.36
CA ILE A 589 38.42 -3.98 11.34
C ILE A 589 38.87 -2.65 11.95
N LYS A 590 39.83 -1.99 11.29
CA LYS A 590 40.40 -0.71 11.72
C LYS A 590 39.93 0.46 10.89
N HIS A 591 39.61 0.21 9.62
CA HIS A 591 39.11 1.20 8.68
C HIS A 591 38.39 0.51 7.52
N ALA A 592 37.85 1.31 6.60
CA ALA A 592 37.42 0.83 5.30
C ALA A 592 38.04 1.68 4.19
N ASP A 593 38.32 1.08 3.05
CA ASP A 593 38.78 1.80 1.86
C ASP A 593 37.64 1.84 0.85
N ILE A 594 37.21 3.06 0.47
CA ILE A 594 36.26 3.25 -0.63
C ILE A 594 37.01 3.52 -1.92
N LYS A 595 36.51 2.93 -3.01
CA LYS A 595 36.96 3.20 -4.37
C LYS A 595 35.75 3.50 -5.26
N SER A 596 35.77 4.65 -5.93
CA SER A 596 34.79 5.00 -6.98
C SER A 596 35.46 5.85 -8.06
N LYS A 597 34.74 6.08 -9.17
CA LYS A 597 35.25 6.92 -10.26
C LYS A 597 35.44 8.37 -9.80
N SER A 598 34.49 8.93 -9.06
CA SER A 598 34.53 10.33 -8.64
C SER A 598 35.47 10.59 -7.46
N LEU A 599 35.60 9.63 -6.53
CA LEU A 599 36.36 9.81 -5.28
C LEU A 599 37.80 9.28 -5.36
N GLY A 600 38.15 8.49 -6.37
CA GLY A 600 39.42 7.77 -6.39
C GLY A 600 39.44 6.69 -5.31
N THR A 601 40.49 6.65 -4.49
CA THR A 601 40.56 5.76 -3.32
C THR A 601 40.73 6.58 -2.04
N LEU A 602 39.82 6.39 -1.08
CA LEU A 602 39.82 7.11 0.19
C LEU A 602 39.69 6.15 1.35
N LYS A 603 40.38 6.48 2.44
CA LYS A 603 40.27 5.79 3.72
C LYS A 603 39.11 6.38 4.52
N LEU A 604 38.24 5.52 5.03
CA LEU A 604 37.05 5.86 5.82
C LEU A 604 37.21 5.39 7.28
N GLU A 605 36.66 6.18 8.20
CA GLU A 605 36.59 5.82 9.61
C GLU A 605 35.55 4.71 9.84
N THR A 606 35.90 3.77 10.71
CA THR A 606 34.99 2.71 11.15
C THR A 606 34.89 2.66 12.67
N SER A 607 33.71 2.36 13.19
CA SER A 607 33.48 2.19 14.63
C SER A 607 32.53 1.05 14.91
N TYR A 608 32.89 0.15 15.82
CA TYR A 608 31.99 -0.86 16.34
C TYR A 608 30.95 -0.23 17.28
N THR A 609 29.72 -0.74 17.23
CA THR A 609 28.58 -0.31 18.04
C THR A 609 27.74 -1.52 18.47
N ASN A 610 26.79 -1.34 19.40
CA ASN A 610 25.90 -2.38 19.91
C ASN A 610 26.67 -3.61 20.44
N ASP A 611 27.60 -3.38 21.36
CA ASP A 611 28.45 -4.44 21.93
C ASP A 611 29.16 -5.27 20.84
N GLU A 612 29.73 -4.57 19.84
CA GLU A 612 30.41 -5.12 18.67
C GLU A 612 29.52 -5.91 17.68
N ARG A 613 28.20 -5.92 17.85
CA ARG A 613 27.27 -6.56 16.90
C ARG A 613 27.10 -5.81 15.58
N SER A 614 27.56 -4.56 15.50
CA SER A 614 27.56 -3.80 14.25
C SER A 614 28.82 -2.96 14.07
N LEU A 615 29.20 -2.73 12.82
CA LEU A 615 30.30 -1.85 12.41
C LEU A 615 29.73 -0.73 11.54
N VAL A 616 29.99 0.52 11.91
CA VAL A 616 29.58 1.69 11.14
C VAL A 616 30.75 2.19 10.31
N VAL A 617 30.60 2.25 8.99
CA VAL A 617 31.48 2.98 8.08
C VAL A 617 30.91 4.38 7.89
N ARG A 618 31.68 5.39 8.31
CA ARG A 618 31.22 6.78 8.37
C ARG A 618 31.48 7.52 7.06
N LYS A 619 30.45 8.18 6.54
CA LYS A 619 30.51 9.14 5.42
C LYS A 619 31.24 8.60 4.17
N PRO A 620 30.77 7.49 3.55
CA PRO A 620 31.29 7.05 2.25
C PRO A 620 31.27 8.17 1.19
N GLY A 621 30.22 9.00 1.14
CA GLY A 621 30.22 10.21 0.31
C GLY A 621 30.01 9.97 -1.18
N VAL A 622 29.68 8.74 -1.56
CA VAL A 622 29.64 8.27 -2.95
C VAL A 622 28.22 8.39 -3.51
N SER A 623 28.08 8.87 -4.75
CA SER A 623 26.76 8.99 -5.39
C SER A 623 26.20 7.60 -5.70
N VAL A 624 24.88 7.42 -5.56
CA VAL A 624 24.24 6.13 -5.90
C VAL A 624 24.20 5.84 -7.41
N GLN A 625 24.44 6.86 -8.24
CA GLN A 625 24.48 6.71 -9.70
C GLN A 625 25.82 6.16 -10.21
N GLU A 626 26.84 6.03 -9.34
CA GLU A 626 28.14 5.46 -9.73
C GLU A 626 28.42 4.12 -9.06
N GLU A 627 29.14 3.26 -9.77
CA GLU A 627 29.65 2.01 -9.21
C GLU A 627 30.81 2.28 -8.26
N PHE A 628 30.83 1.56 -7.14
CA PHE A 628 31.84 1.73 -6.10
C PHE A 628 32.11 0.44 -5.34
N THR A 629 33.24 0.40 -4.65
CA THR A 629 33.58 -0.67 -3.71
C THR A 629 33.98 -0.10 -2.36
N ILE A 630 33.59 -0.74 -1.26
CA ILE A 630 34.06 -0.44 0.09
C ILE A 630 34.62 -1.72 0.70
N THR A 631 35.94 -1.76 0.94
CA THR A 631 36.63 -2.92 1.51
C THR A 631 36.97 -2.65 2.98
N LEU A 632 36.57 -3.54 3.88
CA LEU A 632 36.91 -3.47 5.31
C LEU A 632 38.32 -4.01 5.55
N VAL A 633 39.15 -3.25 6.28
CA VAL A 633 40.60 -3.52 6.49
C VAL A 633 40.96 -3.56 7.97
#